data_AF-A0A2V8YZ53-F1
#
_entry.id   AF-A0A2V8YZ53-F1
#
_cell.length_a   1.000
_cell.length_b   1.000
_cell.length_c   1.000
_cell.angle_alpha   90.00
_cell.angle_beta   90.00
_cell.angle_gamma   90.00
#
_symmetry.space_group_name_H-M   'P 1'
#
loop_
_entity.id
_entity.type
_entity.pdbx_description
1 polymer ?
#
loop_
_entity_poly.entity_id
_entity_poly.type
_entity_poly.pdbx_seq_one_letter_code
_entity_poly.pdbx_strand_id
1 'polypeptide(L)'
;MKKWGILTSLLLVLLVVQTPQFAQNTSTDPGTAHRHELAIGLLRTIGTAEVTYHIKNGSYATWQTLLSSYPKQFDEFLARHKGANFEVGVTLHILPPIQFNNPPEILPGWNLRLNVHSDGQGYDLLLTDMTDEKCGYAVLTDENGVIRQSKAIDCEI
;
A
#
# COMPACT_ATOMS: atom_id res chain seq x y z
N MET A 1 -16.98 -61.64 -30.70
CA MET A 1 -16.93 -61.04 -32.06
C MET A 1 -17.37 -59.57 -31.91
N LYS A 2 -16.46 -58.60 -31.86
CA LYS A 2 -15.72 -57.92 -32.94
C LYS A 2 -16.48 -56.69 -33.49
N LYS A 3 -16.09 -55.51 -32.94
CA LYS A 3 -15.95 -54.12 -33.48
C LYS A 3 -17.22 -53.47 -34.11
N TRP A 4 -17.43 -52.14 -34.10
CA TRP A 4 -16.52 -51.03 -34.41
C TRP A 4 -17.23 -49.66 -34.22
N GLY A 5 -16.48 -48.63 -33.78
CA GLY A 5 -16.60 -47.20 -34.17
C GLY A 5 -17.84 -46.45 -33.67
N ILE A 6 -17.76 -45.25 -33.10
CA ILE A 6 -17.23 -44.03 -33.73
C ILE A 6 -16.67 -43.09 -32.64
N LEU A 7 -15.45 -42.61 -32.89
CA LEU A 7 -14.85 -41.46 -32.21
C LEU A 7 -15.56 -40.18 -32.68
N THR A 8 -15.98 -39.33 -31.76
CA THR A 8 -16.18 -37.90 -32.02
C THR A 8 -15.40 -37.09 -31.01
N SER A 9 -14.18 -36.72 -31.43
CA SER A 9 -13.43 -35.59 -30.89
C SER A 9 -14.25 -34.31 -31.01
N LEU A 10 -14.44 -33.59 -29.91
CA LEU A 10 -14.61 -32.14 -29.97
C LEU A 10 -13.40 -31.49 -29.28
N LEU A 11 -12.49 -31.02 -30.12
CA LEU A 11 -11.40 -30.11 -29.81
C LEU A 11 -12.00 -28.80 -29.30
N LEU A 12 -11.83 -28.47 -28.01
CA LEU A 12 -12.12 -27.14 -27.48
C LEU A 12 -10.85 -26.30 -27.60
N VAL A 13 -10.89 -25.37 -28.55
CA VAL A 13 -9.86 -24.42 -28.91
C VAL A 13 -9.87 -23.24 -27.93
N LEU A 14 -8.72 -23.03 -27.27
CA LEU A 14 -8.08 -21.79 -26.83
C LEU A 14 -8.93 -20.63 -26.25
N LEU A 15 -8.74 -20.38 -24.95
CA LEU A 15 -8.53 -19.03 -24.42
C LEU A 15 -7.35 -19.08 -23.46
N VAL A 16 -6.13 -19.11 -24.01
CA VAL A 16 -4.96 -18.68 -23.26
C VAL A 16 -5.15 -17.18 -23.06
N VAL A 17 -5.60 -16.78 -21.87
CA VAL A 17 -5.44 -15.39 -21.44
C VAL A 17 -3.93 -15.23 -21.26
N GLN A 18 -3.26 -14.74 -22.31
CA GLN A 18 -1.93 -14.18 -22.14
C GLN A 18 -2.13 -12.99 -21.21
N THR A 19 -1.83 -13.17 -19.92
CA THR A 19 -1.55 -12.04 -19.07
C THR A 19 -0.42 -11.27 -19.77
N PRO A 20 -0.62 -9.99 -20.13
CA PRO A 20 0.50 -9.22 -20.59
C PRO A 20 1.46 -9.10 -19.40
N GLN A 21 2.54 -9.88 -19.45
CA GLN A 21 3.70 -9.68 -18.61
C GLN A 21 4.40 -8.43 -19.13
N PHE A 22 3.88 -7.26 -18.77
CA PHE A 22 4.64 -6.02 -18.88
C PHE A 22 5.69 -6.05 -17.78
N ALA A 23 6.78 -6.77 -18.03
CA ALA A 23 8.05 -6.50 -17.40
C ALA A 23 8.53 -5.15 -17.96
N GLN A 24 8.03 -4.05 -17.39
CA GLN A 24 8.65 -2.76 -17.57
C GLN A 24 9.88 -2.74 -16.66
N ASN A 25 11.03 -3.10 -17.24
CA ASN A 25 12.32 -2.73 -16.68
C ASN A 25 12.48 -1.21 -16.85
N THR A 26 11.80 -0.44 -16.01
CA THR A 26 12.33 0.85 -15.63
C THR A 26 13.52 0.55 -14.72
N SER A 27 14.67 1.17 -14.96
CA SER A 27 15.75 1.16 -13.97
C SER A 27 15.30 2.01 -12.79
N THR A 28 14.34 1.50 -12.02
CA THR A 28 13.96 2.09 -10.76
C THR A 28 15.13 1.79 -9.84
N ASP A 29 15.76 2.85 -9.35
CA ASP A 29 16.69 2.72 -8.24
C ASP A 29 16.05 1.80 -7.17
N PRO A 30 16.71 0.72 -6.75
CA PRO A 30 16.15 -0.25 -5.81
C PRO A 30 15.58 0.39 -4.55
N GLY A 31 16.17 1.51 -4.08
CA GLY A 31 15.65 2.29 -2.96
C GLY A 31 14.30 2.94 -3.26
N THR A 32 14.15 3.54 -4.44
CA THR A 32 12.90 4.19 -4.89
C THR A 32 11.76 3.19 -5.07
N ALA A 33 12.03 2.01 -5.66
CA ALA A 33 11.03 0.95 -5.83
C ALA A 33 10.49 0.49 -4.47
N HIS A 34 11.38 0.38 -3.48
CA HIS A 34 11.04 -0.08 -2.16
C HIS A 34 10.20 0.93 -1.36
N ARG A 35 10.52 2.23 -1.46
CA ARG A 35 9.72 3.31 -0.84
C ARG A 35 8.32 3.41 -1.46
N HIS A 36 8.22 3.23 -2.77
CA HIS A 36 6.93 3.21 -3.47
C HIS A 36 6.04 2.06 -2.99
N GLU A 37 6.59 0.84 -2.91
CA GLU A 37 5.88 -0.34 -2.42
C GLU A 37 5.38 -0.16 -0.98
N LEU A 38 6.25 0.34 -0.09
CA LEU A 38 5.89 0.65 1.29
C LEU A 38 4.72 1.63 1.37
N ALA A 39 4.79 2.73 0.60
CA ALA A 39 3.76 3.76 0.60
C ALA A 39 2.39 3.21 0.18
N ILE A 40 2.35 2.46 -0.91
CA ILE A 40 1.12 1.82 -1.40
C ILE A 40 0.62 0.78 -0.39
N GLY A 41 1.51 -0.05 0.14
CA GLY A 41 1.17 -1.07 1.13
C GLY A 41 0.55 -0.45 2.39
N LEU A 42 1.06 0.69 2.83
CA LEU A 42 0.56 1.40 3.99
C LEU A 42 -0.83 1.99 3.74
N LEU A 43 -1.04 2.68 2.60
CA LEU A 43 -2.36 3.19 2.23
C LEU A 43 -3.41 2.09 2.12
N ARG A 44 -3.06 0.92 1.56
CA ARG A 44 -3.96 -0.24 1.49
C ARG A 44 -4.30 -0.78 2.88
N THR A 45 -3.33 -0.80 3.79
CA THR A 45 -3.54 -1.23 5.18
C THR A 45 -4.49 -0.27 5.90
N ILE A 46 -4.27 1.04 5.76
CA ILE A 46 -5.15 2.08 6.32
C ILE A 46 -6.56 1.97 5.74
N GLY A 47 -6.69 1.92 4.42
CA GLY A 47 -7.99 1.79 3.74
C GLY A 47 -8.76 0.52 4.16
N THR A 48 -8.06 -0.59 4.39
CA THR A 48 -8.69 -1.82 4.89
C THR A 48 -9.21 -1.65 6.33
N ALA A 49 -8.41 -1.01 7.19
CA ALA A 49 -8.80 -0.69 8.56
C ALA A 49 -10.02 0.26 8.58
N GLU A 50 -10.01 1.28 7.73
CA GLU A 50 -11.10 2.24 7.56
C GLU A 50 -12.40 1.58 7.10
N VAL A 51 -12.36 0.74 6.06
CA VAL A 51 -13.55 0.00 5.60
C VAL A 51 -14.11 -0.87 6.71
N THR A 52 -13.23 -1.57 7.45
CA THR A 52 -13.64 -2.41 8.57
C THR A 52 -14.27 -1.58 9.70
N TYR A 53 -13.71 -0.41 9.99
CA TYR A 53 -14.20 0.50 11.02
C TYR A 53 -15.55 1.11 10.62
N HIS A 54 -15.67 1.57 9.38
CA HIS A 54 -16.89 2.16 8.84
C HIS A 54 -18.05 1.17 8.83
N ILE A 55 -17.83 -0.08 8.39
CA ILE A 55 -18.86 -1.14 8.44
C ILE A 55 -19.37 -1.36 9.87
N LYS A 56 -18.49 -1.28 10.87
CA LYS A 56 -18.83 -1.57 12.27
C LYS A 56 -19.46 -0.37 12.99
N ASN A 57 -19.00 0.85 12.72
CA ASN A 57 -19.30 2.03 13.52
C ASN A 57 -20.11 3.09 12.76
N GLY A 58 -20.23 2.98 11.43
CA GLY A 58 -20.96 3.95 10.59
C GLY A 58 -20.23 5.28 10.37
N SER A 59 -18.93 5.36 10.68
CA SER A 59 -18.08 6.52 10.43
C SER A 59 -16.65 6.08 10.13
N TYR A 60 -15.86 6.95 9.49
CA TYR A 60 -14.40 6.80 9.37
C TYR A 60 -13.69 7.19 10.68
N ALA A 61 -12.42 6.82 10.82
CA ALA A 61 -11.69 6.91 12.08
C ALA A 61 -10.40 7.75 12.01
N THR A 62 -10.01 8.31 13.16
CA THR A 62 -8.70 8.95 13.28
C THR A 62 -7.58 7.91 13.27
N TRP A 63 -6.35 8.31 12.95
CA TRP A 63 -5.18 7.44 12.94
C TRP A 63 -5.01 6.66 14.26
N GLN A 64 -5.12 7.33 15.41
CA GLN A 64 -4.99 6.70 16.72
C GLN A 64 -6.10 5.68 16.97
N THR A 65 -7.32 5.97 16.53
CA THR A 65 -8.44 5.03 16.60
C THR A 65 -8.18 3.79 15.75
N LEU A 66 -7.66 3.93 14.53
CA LEU A 66 -7.33 2.80 13.66
C LEU A 66 -6.21 1.94 14.25
N LEU A 67 -5.11 2.57 14.68
CA LEU A 67 -3.98 1.86 15.30
C LEU A 67 -4.41 1.05 16.53
N SER A 68 -5.22 1.64 17.41
CA SER A 68 -5.71 0.97 18.62
C SER A 68 -6.79 -0.10 18.34
N SER A 69 -7.61 0.10 17.31
CA SER A 69 -8.70 -0.83 16.97
C SER A 69 -8.22 -2.05 16.18
N TYR A 70 -7.15 -1.91 15.39
CA TYR A 70 -6.65 -2.96 14.48
C TYR A 70 -5.14 -3.23 14.62
N PRO A 71 -4.59 -3.39 15.84
CA PRO A 71 -3.15 -3.51 16.05
C PRO A 71 -2.53 -4.65 15.24
N LYS A 72 -3.21 -5.80 15.14
CA LYS A 72 -2.75 -6.96 14.35
C LYS A 72 -2.48 -6.61 12.88
N GLN A 73 -3.33 -5.81 12.23
CA GLN A 73 -3.16 -5.46 10.81
C GLN A 73 -1.90 -4.60 10.60
N PHE A 74 -1.69 -3.64 11.49
CA PHE A 74 -0.52 -2.76 11.47
C PHE A 74 0.77 -3.50 11.86
N ASP A 75 0.73 -4.39 12.84
CA ASP A 75 1.86 -5.24 13.23
C ASP A 75 2.28 -6.18 12.08
N GLU A 76 1.31 -6.76 11.37
CA GLU A 76 1.56 -7.58 10.18
C GLU A 76 2.16 -6.75 9.03
N PHE A 77 1.70 -5.51 8.83
CA PHE A 77 2.32 -4.59 7.88
C PHE A 77 3.79 -4.34 8.25
N LEU A 78 4.07 -4.00 9.51
CA LEU A 78 5.43 -3.78 9.98
C LEU A 78 6.27 -5.03 9.78
N ALA A 79 5.78 -6.21 10.15
CA ALA A 79 6.47 -7.49 9.98
C ALA A 79 6.88 -7.76 8.52
N ARG A 80 6.02 -7.46 7.55
CA ARG A 80 6.33 -7.60 6.11
C ARG A 80 7.42 -6.64 5.63
N HIS A 81 7.52 -5.46 6.26
CA HIS A 81 8.44 -4.39 5.85
C HIS A 81 9.62 -4.23 6.82
N LYS A 82 9.91 -5.19 7.73
CA LYS A 82 11.08 -5.09 8.63
C LYS A 82 12.43 -5.10 7.91
N GLY A 83 12.47 -5.61 6.68
CA GLY A 83 13.65 -5.60 5.79
C GLY A 83 13.67 -4.41 4.81
N ALA A 84 12.63 -3.57 4.84
CA ALA A 84 12.72 -2.23 4.30
C ALA A 84 13.82 -1.53 5.06
N ASN A 85 14.88 -1.10 4.39
CA ASN A 85 15.87 -0.24 5.01
C ASN A 85 15.19 1.09 5.38
N PHE A 86 14.55 1.14 6.56
CA PHE A 86 14.34 2.38 7.30
C PHE A 86 15.73 2.79 7.80
N GLU A 87 16.59 3.18 6.86
CA GLU A 87 18.01 3.47 7.05
C GLU A 87 18.14 4.74 7.90
N VAL A 88 18.10 4.55 9.21
CA VAL A 88 18.72 5.48 10.15
C VAL A 88 20.14 4.95 10.34
N GLY A 89 21.12 5.72 9.85
CA GLY A 89 22.54 5.34 9.84
C GLY A 89 23.10 5.06 11.24
N VAL A 90 22.91 3.83 11.74
CA VAL A 90 23.44 3.39 13.03
C VAL A 90 23.94 1.95 12.92
N THR A 91 25.17 1.77 13.37
CA THR A 91 25.89 0.53 13.58
C THR A 91 25.03 -0.52 14.27
N LEU A 92 25.17 -1.77 13.83
CA LEU A 92 24.48 -3.00 14.25
C LEU A 92 24.42 -3.20 15.78
N HIS A 93 23.50 -2.51 16.45
CA HIS A 93 23.09 -2.74 17.83
C HIS A 93 21.57 -2.70 17.89
N ILE A 94 20.97 -3.88 18.11
CA ILE A 94 19.56 -4.15 18.47
C ILE A 94 18.65 -2.93 18.25
N LEU A 95 18.22 -2.72 17.00
CA LEU A 95 17.24 -1.67 16.72
C LEU A 95 15.96 -2.01 17.51
N PRO A 96 15.36 -1.04 18.24
CA PRO A 96 14.03 -1.24 18.81
C PRO A 96 13.06 -1.64 17.69
N PRO A 97 12.02 -2.43 18.00
CA PRO A 97 11.03 -2.78 17.00
C PRO A 97 10.49 -1.51 16.34
N ILE A 98 10.56 -1.42 15.01
CA ILE A 98 9.90 -0.33 14.28
C ILE A 98 8.42 -0.38 14.67
N GLN A 99 7.93 0.73 15.20
CA GLN A 99 6.55 0.92 15.63
C GLN A 99 5.99 2.17 14.96
N PHE A 100 4.67 2.20 14.80
CA PHE A 100 4.00 3.41 14.35
C PHE A 100 4.00 4.49 15.42
N ASN A 101 4.31 5.72 15.01
CA ASN A 101 4.22 6.91 15.85
C ASN A 101 2.92 7.69 15.57
N ASN A 102 2.74 8.80 16.30
CA ASN A 102 1.69 9.77 16.01
C ASN A 102 2.10 10.68 14.84
N PRO A 103 1.14 11.10 13.98
CA PRO A 103 1.36 12.12 12.97
C PRO A 103 1.97 13.40 13.56
N PRO A 104 2.77 14.16 12.79
CA PRO A 104 2.92 14.02 11.34
C PRO A 104 3.83 12.86 10.90
N GLU A 105 4.91 12.54 11.62
CA GLU A 105 5.83 11.47 11.21
C GLU A 105 5.47 10.12 11.86
N ILE A 106 4.83 9.23 11.11
CA ILE A 106 4.34 7.94 11.63
C ILE A 106 5.37 6.81 11.51
N LEU A 107 6.33 6.94 10.60
CA LEU A 107 7.46 6.05 10.36
C LEU A 107 8.66 6.92 9.94
N PRO A 108 9.91 6.48 10.12
CA PRO A 108 11.08 7.25 9.72
C PRO A 108 11.00 7.71 8.26
N GLY A 109 11.01 9.04 8.05
CA GLY A 109 10.95 9.65 6.72
C GLY A 109 9.57 9.63 6.05
N TRP A 110 8.49 9.34 6.79
CA TRP A 110 7.13 9.29 6.25
C TRP A 110 6.16 10.14 7.06
N ASN A 111 5.56 11.14 6.39
CA ASN A 111 4.56 12.03 6.97
C ASN A 111 3.15 11.58 6.60
N LEU A 112 2.29 11.35 7.59
CA LEU A 112 0.87 11.03 7.41
C LEU A 112 -0.01 12.23 7.72
N ARG A 113 -0.92 12.54 6.80
CA ARG A 113 -2.12 13.34 7.07
C ARG A 113 -3.34 12.50 6.79
N LEU A 114 -4.12 12.22 7.83
CA LEU A 114 -5.42 11.57 7.74
C LEU A 114 -6.46 12.53 8.33
N ASN A 115 -7.30 13.12 7.49
CA ASN A 115 -8.36 14.03 7.92
C ASN A 115 -9.70 13.37 7.70
N VAL A 116 -10.45 13.12 8.77
CA VAL A 116 -11.84 12.65 8.68
C VAL A 116 -12.75 13.86 8.56
N HIS A 117 -13.72 13.80 7.64
CA HIS A 117 -14.71 14.86 7.45
C HIS A 117 -15.54 15.08 8.73
N SER A 118 -16.10 16.27 8.91
CA SER A 118 -16.85 16.62 10.13
C SER A 118 -18.10 15.77 10.37
N ASP A 119 -18.67 15.19 9.32
CA ASP A 119 -19.81 14.27 9.39
C ASP A 119 -19.39 12.80 9.61
N GLY A 120 -18.08 12.53 9.60
CA GLY A 120 -17.51 11.19 9.70
C GLY A 120 -17.76 10.31 8.47
N GLN A 121 -18.28 10.85 7.36
CA GLN A 121 -18.70 10.09 6.17
C GLN A 121 -17.67 10.09 5.03
N GLY A 122 -16.51 10.72 5.23
CA GLY A 122 -15.39 10.63 4.30
C GLY A 122 -14.07 10.95 4.99
N TYR A 123 -12.98 10.75 4.25
CA TYR A 123 -11.64 11.07 4.73
C TYR A 123 -10.69 11.38 3.57
N ASP A 124 -9.71 12.23 3.84
CA ASP A 124 -8.56 12.44 2.99
C ASP A 124 -7.32 11.83 3.63
N LEU A 125 -6.59 11.03 2.87
CA LEU A 125 -5.33 10.41 3.29
C LEU A 125 -4.20 10.82 2.36
N LEU A 126 -3.15 11.40 2.93
CA LEU A 126 -1.91 11.76 2.24
C LEU A 126 -0.73 11.18 3.03
N LEU A 127 0.13 10.43 2.34
CA LEU A 127 1.40 9.95 2.86
C LEU A 127 2.53 10.53 2.02
N THR A 128 3.37 11.36 2.64
CA THR A 128 4.48 12.06 1.98
C THR A 128 5.81 11.44 2.38
N ASP A 129 6.66 11.22 1.39
CA ASP A 129 8.06 10.88 1.57
C ASP A 129 8.86 12.14 1.92
N MET A 130 9.32 12.23 3.17
CA MET A 130 10.09 13.38 3.64
C MET A 130 11.55 13.35 3.19
N THR A 131 12.00 12.26 2.57
CA THR A 131 13.37 12.11 2.07
C THR A 131 13.51 12.54 0.61
N ASP A 132 12.39 12.66 -0.13
CA ASP A 132 12.37 13.24 -1.48
C ASP A 132 12.23 14.77 -1.40
N GLU A 133 13.32 15.44 -1.02
CA GLU A 133 13.37 16.90 -0.87
C GLU A 133 13.18 17.65 -2.21
N LYS A 134 13.39 16.98 -3.35
CA LYS A 134 13.36 17.62 -4.67
C LYS A 134 11.98 17.62 -5.28
N CYS A 135 11.38 16.43 -5.37
CA CYS A 135 10.13 16.22 -6.07
C CYS A 135 8.96 15.94 -5.13
N GLY A 136 9.21 15.69 -3.84
CA GLY A 136 8.17 15.50 -2.85
C GLY A 136 7.21 14.37 -3.21
N TYR A 137 7.73 13.17 -3.42
CA TYR A 137 6.91 11.98 -3.65
C TYR A 137 5.86 11.83 -2.54
N ALA A 138 4.60 11.67 -2.95
CA ALA A 138 3.51 11.37 -2.05
C ALA A 138 2.48 10.48 -2.72
N VAL A 139 1.78 9.70 -1.90
CA VAL A 139 0.61 8.92 -2.31
C VAL A 139 -0.60 9.40 -1.52
N LEU A 140 -1.75 9.42 -2.19
CA LEU A 140 -3.00 9.85 -1.60
C LEU A 140 -4.16 8.92 -1.97
N THR A 141 -5.16 8.88 -1.12
CA THR A 141 -6.45 8.23 -1.36
C THR A 141 -7.53 8.93 -0.51
N ASP A 142 -8.77 8.64 -0.82
CA ASP A 142 -9.96 9.09 -0.10
C ASP A 142 -10.89 7.90 0.18
N GLU A 143 -12.13 8.16 0.58
CA GLU A 143 -13.15 7.13 0.83
C GLU A 143 -13.44 6.22 -0.38
N ASN A 144 -13.09 6.63 -1.60
CA ASN A 144 -13.27 5.82 -2.80
C ASN A 144 -12.18 4.74 -2.94
N GLY A 145 -11.12 4.78 -2.11
CA GLY A 145 -10.08 3.75 -2.06
C GLY A 145 -9.14 3.72 -3.29
N VAL A 146 -9.21 4.74 -4.16
CA VAL A 146 -8.32 4.86 -5.32
C VAL A 146 -7.03 5.54 -4.89
N ILE A 147 -5.94 4.77 -4.88
CA ILE A 147 -4.59 5.28 -4.58
C ILE A 147 -4.04 6.00 -5.80
N ARG A 148 -3.61 7.24 -5.60
CA ARG A 148 -2.96 8.09 -6.59
C ARG A 148 -1.56 8.45 -6.13
N GLN A 149 -0.65 8.59 -7.08
CA GLN A 149 0.69 9.13 -6.87
C GLN A 149 0.69 10.63 -7.19
N SER A 150 1.52 11.38 -6.47
CA SER A 150 1.74 12.81 -6.67
C SER A 150 3.21 13.17 -6.44
N LYS A 151 3.64 14.24 -7.11
CA LYS A 151 4.93 14.91 -6.97
C LYS A 151 4.72 16.41 -7.24
N ALA A 152 5.74 17.22 -6.97
CA ALA A 152 5.79 18.61 -7.37
C ALA A 152 5.58 18.76 -8.90
N ILE A 153 5.04 19.91 -9.31
CA ILE A 153 4.87 20.24 -10.72
C ILE A 153 6.25 20.21 -11.40
N ASP A 154 6.27 19.75 -12.65
CA ASP A 154 7.47 19.55 -13.48
C ASP A 154 8.39 18.39 -13.05
N CYS A 155 8.00 17.60 -12.04
CA CYS A 155 8.63 16.32 -11.75
C CYS A 155 7.96 15.17 -12.52
N GLU A 156 8.76 14.20 -12.96
CA GLU A 156 8.28 12.99 -13.63
C GLU A 156 7.54 12.07 -12.65
N ILE A 157 6.32 11.65 -13.02
CA ILE A 157 5.47 10.72 -12.25
C ILE A 157 5.81 9.28 -12.59
#